data_AF-A0A937D2T7-F1
#
_entry.id   AF-A0A937D2T7-F1
#
_cell.length_a   1.000
_cell.length_b   1.000
_cell.length_c   1.000
_cell.angle_alpha   90.00
_cell.angle_beta   90.00
_cell.angle_gamma   90.00
#
_symmetry.space_group_name_H-M   'P 1'
#
loop_
_entity.id
_entity.type
_entity.pdbx_description
1 polymer ?
#
loop_
_entity_poly.entity_id
_entity_poly.type
_entity_poly.pdbx_seq_one_letter_code
_entity_poly.pdbx_strand_id
1 'polypeptide(L)'
;MMLQKARHPELRQALEQHRTETEQQIQRLEQIIQRSGGATMQVEDEIMPAILRENQKMQAMIGSDELSDVSLIAGAQIGEHYEIAAYGTAAAHAKLLGRQEDLQLLLQTLEEEKRTDELLTRIAERSVNQQAQA
;
A
#
# COMPACT_ATOMS: atom_id res chain seq x y z
N MET A 1 -5.81 0.18 11.08
CA MET A 1 -5.04 -0.43 12.18
C MET A 1 -3.64 0.15 12.29
N MET A 2 -2.83 0.13 11.21
CA MET A 2 -1.46 0.66 11.20
C MET A 2 -1.39 2.13 11.67
N LEU A 3 -2.29 2.98 11.16
CA LEU A 3 -2.34 4.41 11.52
C LEU A 3 -2.47 4.67 13.03
N GLN A 4 -3.25 3.85 13.75
CA GLN A 4 -3.45 4.02 15.20
C GLN A 4 -2.19 3.67 15.99
N LYS A 5 -1.36 2.77 15.46
CA LYS A 5 -0.13 2.29 16.10
C LYS A 5 1.11 3.08 15.71
N ALA A 6 1.06 3.80 14.59
CA ALA A 6 2.15 4.64 14.14
C ALA A 6 2.40 5.79 15.13
N ARG A 7 3.66 5.91 15.57
CA ARG A 7 4.12 6.91 16.55
C ARG A 7 4.84 8.07 15.87
N HIS A 8 5.67 7.79 14.87
CA HIS A 8 6.39 8.80 14.13
C HIS A 8 5.41 9.68 13.34
N PRO A 9 5.42 11.02 13.51
CA PRO A 9 4.47 11.91 12.85
C PRO A 9 4.48 11.80 11.32
N GLU A 10 5.65 11.67 10.71
CA GLU A 10 5.79 11.52 9.26
C GLU A 10 5.19 10.19 8.77
N LEU A 11 5.32 9.11 9.56
CA LEU A 11 4.71 7.82 9.22
C LEU A 11 3.18 7.88 9.33
N ARG A 12 2.66 8.52 10.38
CA ARG A 12 1.21 8.72 10.53
C ARG A 12 0.65 9.50 9.34
N GLN A 13 1.31 10.59 8.96
CA GLN A 13 0.89 11.41 7.84
C GLN A 13 0.93 10.62 6.52
N ALA A 14 1.99 9.84 6.28
CA ALA A 14 2.09 8.99 5.10
C ALA A 14 0.95 7.97 5.02
N LEU A 15 0.63 7.29 6.14
CA LEU A 15 -0.47 6.33 6.21
C LEU A 15 -1.86 6.98 6.07
N GLU A 16 -2.04 8.20 6.59
CA GLU A 16 -3.27 8.99 6.42
C GLU A 16 -3.49 9.39 4.97
N GLN A 17 -2.43 9.89 4.31
CA GLN A 17 -2.46 10.24 2.90
C GLN A 17 -2.77 9.00 2.05
N HIS A 18 -2.03 7.92 2.27
CA HIS A 18 -2.21 6.68 1.52
C HIS A 18 -3.65 6.14 1.67
N ARG A 19 -4.23 6.18 2.87
CA ARG A 19 -5.65 5.81 3.08
C ARG A 19 -6.61 6.60 2.18
N THR A 20 -6.38 7.89 2.01
CA THR A 20 -7.20 8.74 1.12
C THR A 20 -6.93 8.46 -0.36
N GLU A 21 -5.69 8.14 -0.73
CA GLU A 21 -5.35 7.68 -2.08
C GLU A 21 -6.06 6.36 -2.38
N THR A 22 -6.05 5.38 -1.46
CA THR A 22 -6.76 4.10 -1.61
C THR A 22 -8.25 4.28 -1.89
N GLU A 23 -8.92 5.22 -1.22
CA GLU A 23 -10.34 5.54 -1.49
C GLU A 23 -10.57 6.00 -2.94
N GLN A 24 -9.62 6.75 -3.52
CA GLN A 24 -9.68 7.19 -4.92
C GLN A 24 -9.34 6.05 -5.88
N GLN A 25 -8.39 5.19 -5.53
CA GLN A 25 -8.02 4.02 -6.33
C GLN A 25 -9.19 3.04 -6.46
N ILE A 26 -9.96 2.83 -5.38
CA ILE A 26 -11.22 2.06 -5.43
C ILE A 26 -12.16 2.65 -6.48
N GLN A 27 -12.38 3.96 -6.48
CA GLN A 27 -13.24 4.61 -7.49
C GLN A 27 -12.73 4.41 -8.92
N ARG A 28 -11.41 4.36 -9.15
CA ARG A 28 -10.84 4.06 -10.48
C ARG A 28 -11.12 2.62 -10.89
N LEU A 29 -10.97 1.66 -9.98
CA LEU A 29 -11.31 0.25 -10.23
C LEU A 29 -12.80 0.09 -10.56
N GLU A 30 -13.68 0.77 -9.82
CA GLU A 30 -15.12 0.77 -10.11
C GLU A 30 -15.41 1.31 -11.52
N GLN A 31 -14.75 2.40 -11.94
CA GLN A 31 -14.87 2.94 -13.30
C GLN A 31 -14.41 1.93 -14.37
N ILE A 32 -13.27 1.26 -14.16
CA ILE A 32 -12.75 0.24 -15.10
C ILE A 32 -13.72 -0.94 -15.22
N ILE A 33 -14.29 -1.40 -14.11
CA ILE A 33 -15.26 -2.51 -14.07
C ILE A 33 -16.54 -2.11 -14.82
N GLN A 34 -17.08 -0.93 -14.54
CA GLN A 34 -18.29 -0.42 -15.18
C GLN A 34 -18.12 -0.29 -16.71
N ARG A 35 -16.97 0.23 -17.18
CA ARG A 35 -16.65 0.33 -18.61
C ARG A 35 -16.56 -1.03 -19.30
N SER A 36 -16.24 -2.08 -18.55
CA SER A 36 -16.22 -3.46 -19.06
C SER A 36 -17.63 -4.07 -19.15
N GLY A 37 -18.68 -3.34 -18.76
CA GLY A 37 -20.04 -3.90 -18.60
C GLY A 37 -20.18 -4.82 -17.40
N GLY A 38 -19.18 -4.84 -16.50
CA GLY A 38 -19.19 -5.66 -15.29
C GLY A 38 -19.86 -4.95 -14.11
N ALA A 39 -20.08 -5.71 -13.05
CA ALA A 39 -20.46 -5.19 -11.74
C ALA A 39 -19.32 -5.42 -10.74
N THR A 40 -19.13 -4.49 -9.81
CA THR A 40 -18.20 -4.65 -8.70
C THR A 40 -18.64 -5.82 -7.84
N MET A 41 -17.79 -6.84 -7.72
CA MET A 41 -18.01 -7.96 -6.82
C MET A 41 -17.05 -7.84 -5.64
N GLN A 42 -17.56 -7.99 -4.42
CA GLN A 42 -16.68 -8.19 -3.27
C GLN A 42 -16.03 -9.56 -3.42
N VAL A 43 -14.73 -9.56 -3.66
CA VAL A 43 -13.89 -10.75 -3.60
C VAL A 43 -13.22 -10.73 -2.24
N GLU A 44 -13.25 -11.87 -1.54
CA GLU A 44 -12.49 -12.01 -0.32
C GLU A 44 -11.00 -12.01 -0.68
N ASP A 45 -10.26 -11.04 -0.16
CA ASP A 45 -8.82 -10.99 -0.31
C ASP A 45 -8.15 -11.73 0.86
N GLU A 46 -7.31 -12.70 0.54
CA GLU A 46 -6.56 -13.46 1.55
C GLU A 46 -5.18 -12.86 1.81
N ILE A 47 -4.65 -12.05 0.89
CA ILE A 47 -3.27 -11.60 0.92
C ILE A 47 -3.09 -10.42 1.88
N MET A 48 -3.88 -9.35 1.77
CA MET A 48 -3.76 -8.21 2.69
C MET A 48 -4.00 -8.60 4.15
N PRO A 49 -5.01 -9.44 4.50
CA PRO A 49 -5.16 -9.93 5.86
C PRO A 49 -3.98 -10.79 6.32
N ALA A 50 -3.33 -11.55 5.44
CA ALA A 50 -2.12 -12.29 5.78
C ALA A 50 -0.94 -11.36 6.08
N ILE A 51 -0.71 -10.34 5.25
CA ILE A 51 0.33 -9.31 5.47
C ILE A 51 0.11 -8.61 6.80
N LEU A 52 -1.13 -8.20 7.09
CA LEU A 52 -1.48 -7.55 8.36
C LEU A 52 -1.23 -8.45 9.57
N ARG A 53 -1.58 -9.74 9.48
CA ARG A 53 -1.32 -10.72 10.56
C ARG A 53 0.17 -10.93 10.78
N GLU A 54 0.95 -11.04 9.71
CA GLU A 54 2.40 -11.20 9.83
C GLU A 54 3.05 -9.97 10.46
N ASN A 55 2.58 -8.78 10.07
CA ASN A 55 3.01 -7.52 10.67
C ASN A 55 2.71 -7.46 12.18
N GLN A 56 1.53 -7.94 12.61
CA GLN A 56 1.16 -8.01 14.03
C GLN A 56 2.06 -8.97 14.81
N LYS A 57 2.43 -10.12 14.24
CA LYS A 57 3.37 -11.05 14.88
C LYS A 57 4.74 -10.40 15.05
N MET A 58 5.22 -9.70 14.02
CA MET A 58 6.50 -8.98 14.08
C MET A 58 6.49 -7.91 15.17
N GLN A 59 5.42 -7.12 15.29
CA GLN A 59 5.22 -6.18 16.40
C GLN A 59 5.29 -6.87 17.77
N ALA A 60 4.61 -8.00 17.92
CA ALA A 60 4.58 -8.75 19.17
C ALA A 60 5.96 -9.31 19.56
N MET A 61 6.78 -9.71 18.57
CA MET A 61 8.14 -10.23 18.80
C MET A 61 9.13 -9.13 19.18
N ILE A 62 9.00 -7.95 18.58
CA ILE A 62 9.90 -6.81 18.82
C ILE A 62 9.80 -6.32 20.27
N GLY A 63 8.62 -6.40 20.89
CA GLY A 63 8.42 -6.20 22.33
C GLY A 63 8.67 -4.79 22.88
N SER A 64 9.36 -3.93 22.13
CA SER A 64 9.62 -2.53 22.45
C SER A 64 8.75 -1.60 21.60
N ASP A 65 8.10 -0.67 22.28
CA ASP A 65 7.35 0.44 21.68
C ASP A 65 8.19 1.32 20.72
N GLU A 66 9.51 1.37 20.93
CA GLU A 66 10.45 2.17 20.15
C GLU A 66 10.60 1.65 18.71
N LEU A 67 10.58 0.33 18.53
CA LEU A 67 10.72 -0.33 17.23
C LEU A 67 9.36 -0.66 16.56
N SER A 68 8.26 -0.16 17.12
CA SER A 68 6.91 -0.36 16.56
C SER A 68 6.79 0.19 15.14
N ASP A 69 7.36 1.37 14.86
CA ASP A 69 7.28 2.00 13.54
C ASP A 69 8.10 1.26 12.48
N VAL A 70 9.22 0.65 12.86
CA VAL A 70 10.03 -0.20 11.96
C VAL A 70 9.17 -1.34 11.41
N SER A 71 8.44 -2.01 12.30
CA SER A 71 7.56 -3.08 11.87
C SER A 71 6.43 -2.58 10.99
N LEU A 72 5.79 -1.46 11.34
CA LEU A 72 4.69 -0.87 10.57
C LEU A 72 5.14 -0.50 9.15
N ILE A 73 6.31 0.13 9.02
CA ILE A 73 6.89 0.47 7.71
C ILE A 73 7.10 -0.80 6.89
N ALA A 74 7.75 -1.82 7.46
CA ALA A 74 7.98 -3.08 6.74
C ALA A 74 6.67 -3.74 6.26
N GLY A 75 5.63 -3.75 7.10
CA GLY A 75 4.32 -4.28 6.71
C GLY A 75 3.63 -3.49 5.62
N ALA A 76 3.71 -2.16 5.70
CA ALA A 76 3.16 -1.27 4.67
C ALA A 76 3.87 -1.50 3.33
N GLN A 77 5.21 -1.50 3.31
CA GLN A 77 5.99 -1.75 2.09
C GLN A 77 5.70 -3.11 1.45
N ILE A 78 5.51 -4.18 2.25
CA ILE A 78 5.11 -5.48 1.71
C ILE A 78 3.73 -5.40 1.01
N GLY A 79 2.80 -4.63 1.58
CA GLY A 79 1.51 -4.30 0.96
C GLY A 79 1.68 -3.54 -0.36
N GLU A 80 2.45 -2.44 -0.34
CA GLU A 80 2.73 -1.63 -1.54
C GLU A 80 3.32 -2.50 -2.65
N HIS A 81 4.28 -3.37 -2.34
CA HIS A 81 4.90 -4.26 -3.33
C HIS A 81 3.91 -5.25 -3.95
N TYR A 82 2.96 -5.76 -3.16
CA TYR A 82 1.88 -6.60 -3.67
C TYR A 82 1.00 -5.81 -4.65
N GLU A 83 0.64 -4.58 -4.32
CA GLU A 83 -0.19 -3.72 -5.18
C GLU A 83 0.56 -3.26 -6.43
N ILE A 84 1.84 -2.91 -6.33
CA ILE A 84 2.71 -2.60 -7.47
C ILE A 84 2.74 -3.78 -8.45
N ALA A 85 2.85 -5.01 -7.95
CA ALA A 85 2.81 -6.21 -8.79
C ALA A 85 1.42 -6.41 -9.43
N ALA A 86 0.34 -6.23 -8.66
CA ALA A 86 -1.03 -6.40 -9.14
C ALA A 86 -1.39 -5.36 -10.21
N TYR A 87 -1.22 -4.06 -9.93
CA TYR A 87 -1.51 -2.98 -10.88
C TYR A 87 -0.57 -3.00 -12.08
N GLY A 88 0.71 -3.35 -11.90
CA GLY A 88 1.64 -3.54 -13.01
C GLY A 88 1.17 -4.62 -13.99
N THR A 89 0.71 -5.75 -13.46
CA THR A 89 0.17 -6.86 -14.26
C THR A 89 -1.13 -6.47 -14.97
N ALA A 90 -2.06 -5.83 -14.24
CA ALA A 90 -3.32 -5.36 -14.80
C ALA A 90 -3.10 -4.34 -15.93
N ALA A 91 -2.19 -3.37 -15.74
CA ALA A 91 -1.84 -2.37 -16.75
C ALA A 91 -1.25 -3.02 -18.00
N ALA A 92 -0.36 -4.01 -17.85
CA ALA A 92 0.21 -4.74 -18.99
C ALA A 92 -0.88 -5.44 -19.82
N HIS A 93 -1.87 -6.05 -19.17
CA HIS A 93 -3.00 -6.67 -19.86
C HIS A 93 -3.94 -5.65 -20.50
N ALA A 94 -4.23 -4.52 -19.83
CA ALA A 94 -5.03 -3.45 -20.43
C ALA A 94 -4.38 -2.92 -21.71
N LYS A 95 -3.05 -2.75 -21.71
CA LYS A 95 -2.27 -2.38 -22.90
C LYS A 95 -2.39 -3.42 -24.02
N LEU A 96 -2.24 -4.70 -23.70
CA LEU A 96 -2.34 -5.79 -24.67
C LEU A 96 -3.73 -5.84 -25.34
N LEU A 97 -4.79 -5.56 -24.57
CA LEU A 97 -6.17 -5.56 -25.03
C LEU A 97 -6.59 -4.25 -25.74
N GLY A 98 -5.68 -3.28 -25.89
CA GLY A 98 -6.00 -1.98 -26.49
C GLY A 98 -6.92 -1.10 -25.65
N ARG A 99 -7.06 -1.39 -24.35
CA ARG A 99 -7.93 -0.66 -23.41
C ARG A 99 -7.23 0.58 -22.87
N GLN A 100 -7.04 1.57 -23.74
CA GLN A 100 -6.15 2.71 -23.47
C GLN A 100 -6.56 3.57 -22.26
N GLU A 101 -7.86 3.79 -22.07
CA GLU A 101 -8.34 4.58 -20.93
C GLU A 101 -8.17 3.85 -19.61
N ASP A 102 -8.42 2.53 -19.58
CA ASP A 102 -8.23 1.71 -18.39
C ASP A 102 -6.74 1.59 -18.04
N LEU A 103 -5.88 1.48 -19.06
CA LEU A 103 -4.43 1.52 -18.90
C LEU A 103 -3.99 2.81 -18.19
N GLN A 104 -4.53 3.97 -18.56
CA GLN A 104 -4.17 5.24 -17.93
C GLN A 104 -4.57 5.27 -16.45
N LEU A 105 -5.76 4.79 -16.11
CA LEU A 105 -6.23 4.72 -14.73
C LEU A 105 -5.37 3.75 -13.88
N LEU A 106 -5.02 2.58 -14.43
CA LEU A 106 -4.18 1.60 -13.76
C LEU A 106 -2.75 2.10 -13.56
N LEU A 107 -2.18 2.79 -14.56
CA LEU A 107 -0.85 3.39 -14.43
C LEU A 107 -0.83 4.56 -13.43
N GLN A 108 -1.92 5.32 -13.33
CA GLN A 108 -2.04 6.35 -12.31
C GLN A 108 -1.99 5.76 -10.90
N THR A 109 -2.76 4.69 -10.65
CA THR A 109 -2.71 3.99 -9.36
C THR A 109 -1.33 3.37 -9.11
N LEU A 110 -0.75 2.68 -10.10
CA LEU A 110 0.58 2.10 -9.97
C LEU A 110 1.64 3.13 -9.55
N GLU A 111 1.56 4.35 -10.08
CA GLU A 111 2.49 5.42 -9.72
C GLU A 111 2.27 5.94 -8.29
N GLU A 112 1.03 5.95 -7.81
CA GLU A 112 0.72 6.29 -6.41
C GLU A 112 1.32 5.28 -5.44
N GLU A 113 1.18 3.98 -5.70
CA GLU A 113 1.76 2.95 -4.81
C GLU A 113 3.28 3.01 -4.79
N LYS A 114 3.91 3.22 -5.96
CA LYS A 114 5.37 3.41 -6.04
C LYS A 114 5.84 4.61 -5.23
N ARG A 115 5.14 5.74 -5.34
CA ARG A 115 5.48 6.95 -4.56
C ARG A 115 5.28 6.73 -3.06
N THR A 116 4.26 5.96 -2.68
CA THR A 116 4.04 5.58 -1.28
C THR A 116 5.19 4.71 -0.77
N ASP A 117 5.60 3.68 -1.50
CA ASP A 117 6.74 2.83 -1.12
C ASP A 117 8.06 3.62 -1.03
N GLU A 118 8.32 4.53 -1.99
CA GLU A 118 9.47 5.43 -1.92
C GLU A 118 9.43 6.35 -0.69
N LEU A 119 8.24 6.85 -0.32
CA LEU A 119 8.07 7.66 0.89
C LEU A 119 8.34 6.84 2.14
N LEU A 120 7.81 5.61 2.22
CA LEU A 120 8.05 4.69 3.32
C LEU A 120 9.54 4.34 3.46
N THR A 121 10.24 4.13 2.33
CA THR A 121 11.70 3.92 2.31
C THR A 121 12.44 5.11 2.91
N ARG A 122 12.10 6.34 2.48
CA ARG A 122 12.72 7.55 3.04
C ARG A 122 12.46 7.70 4.55
N ILE A 123 11.25 7.36 5.01
CA ILE A 123 10.92 7.38 6.44
C ILE A 123 11.73 6.32 7.17
N ALA A 124 11.89 5.11 6.62
CA ALA A 124 12.71 4.04 7.22
C ALA A 124 14.17 4.48 7.40
N GLU A 125 14.79 5.03 6.36
CA GLU A 125 16.19 5.47 6.38
C GLU A 125 16.46 6.57 7.42
N ARG A 126 15.45 7.42 7.70
CA ARG A 126 15.53 8.51 8.69
C ARG A 126 15.22 8.03 10.11
N SER A 127 14.17 7.23 10.27
CA SER A 127 13.70 6.76 11.58
C SER A 127 14.64 5.71 12.19
N VAL A 128 15.17 4.78 11.38
CA VAL A 128 16.15 3.77 11.82
C VAL A 128 17.45 4.44 12.29
N ASN A 129 17.89 5.53 11.66
CA ASN A 129 19.14 6.21 12.07
C ASN A 129 19.05 6.93 13.43
N GLN A 130 17.86 7.34 13.87
CA GLN A 130 17.69 7.99 15.18
C GLN A 130 17.47 6.99 16.31
N GLN A 131 16.81 5.86 16.03
CA GLN A 131 16.48 4.86 17.04
C GLN A 131 17.56 3.76 17.17
N ALA A 132 18.31 3.43 16.12
CA ALA A 132 19.37 2.41 16.17
C ALA A 132 20.71 2.94 16.74
N GLN A 133 20.81 4.25 16.98
CA GLN A 133 22.00 4.88 17.59
C GLN A 133 21.88 5.09 19.11
N ALA A 134 20.73 4.75 19.72
CA ALA A 134 20.50 4.80 21.16
C ALA A 134 20.56 3.40 21.78
#